data_AF-A0A4U0YN58-F1
#
_entry.id   AF-A0A4U0YN58-F1
#
_cell.length_a   1.000
_cell.length_b   1.000
_cell.length_c   1.000
_cell.angle_alpha   90.00
_cell.angle_beta   90.00
_cell.angle_gamma   90.00
#
_symmetry.space_group_name_H-M   'P 1'
#
loop_
_entity.id
_entity.type
_entity.pdbx_description
1 polymer ?
#
loop_
_entity_poly.entity_id
_entity_poly.type
_entity_poly.pdbx_seq_one_letter_code
_entity_poly.pdbx_strand_id
1 'polypeptide(L)' 'MIAEQNDRFRKSFSADFTVPGRIVATPGVAALGYAARVALMGEVMRFDTFTEANDPHGQHDFGVVTVEGQRVYWKIDYYD' A
#
# COMPACT_ATOMS: atom_id res chain seq x y z
N MET A 1 5.22 16.40 3.86
CA MET A 1 6.10 16.11 2.70
C MET A 1 6.24 14.61 2.47
N ILE A 2 6.73 13.82 3.44
CA ILE A 2 6.85 12.35 3.31
C ILE A 2 5.47 11.66 3.16
N ALA A 3 4.52 11.95 4.06
CA ALA A 3 3.17 11.40 3.99
C ALA A 3 2.44 11.68 2.67
N GLU A 4 2.61 12.89 2.15
CA GLU A 4 2.02 13.32 0.88
C GLU A 4 2.62 12.56 -0.30
N GLN A 5 3.95 12.38 -0.32
CA GLN A 5 4.62 11.59 -1.36
C GLN A 5 4.20 10.12 -1.31
N ASN A 6 4.10 9.54 -0.11
CA ASN A 6 3.62 8.18 0.11
C ASN A 6 2.17 8.00 -0.33
N ASP A 7 1.30 8.95 0.03
CA ASP A 7 -0.08 8.96 -0.43
C ASP A 7 -0.18 9.04 -1.94
N ARG A 8 0.64 9.86 -2.60
CA ARG A 8 0.66 9.96 -4.06
C ARG A 8 1.12 8.67 -4.70
N PHE A 9 2.17 8.03 -4.19
CA PHE A 9 2.62 6.72 -4.66
C PHE A 9 1.55 5.64 -4.46
N ARG A 10 0.97 5.57 -3.25
CA ARG A 10 -0.04 4.59 -2.85
C ARG A 10 -1.34 4.72 -3.63
N LYS A 11 -1.86 5.94 -3.78
CA LYS A 11 -3.14 6.24 -4.46
C LYS A 11 -3.02 6.07 -5.97
N SER A 12 -1.86 6.42 -6.55
CA SER A 12 -1.64 6.25 -7.99
C SER A 12 -1.21 4.84 -8.38
N PHE A 13 -0.64 4.08 -7.45
CA PHE A 13 -0.16 2.71 -7.66
C PHE A 13 0.75 2.62 -8.90
N SER A 14 1.80 3.46 -8.90
CA SER A 14 2.76 3.67 -10.00
C SER A 14 2.23 4.37 -11.25
N ALA A 15 1.00 4.90 -11.26
CA ALA A 15 0.50 5.72 -12.37
C ALA A 15 1.01 7.17 -12.35
N ASP A 16 1.48 7.68 -11.20
CA ASP A 16 2.10 9.00 -11.10
C ASP A 16 3.61 8.91 -11.42
N PHE A 17 3.98 9.27 -12.65
CA PHE A 17 5.36 9.22 -13.13
C PHE A 17 6.31 10.19 -12.42
N THR A 18 5.80 11.12 -11.62
CA THR A 18 6.64 12.05 -10.85
C THR A 18 7.07 11.48 -9.50
N VAL A 19 6.49 10.34 -9.08
CA VAL A 19 6.91 9.59 -7.89
C VAL A 19 7.41 8.21 -8.33
N PRO A 20 8.72 8.07 -8.63
CA PRO A 20 9.26 6.81 -9.10
C PRO A 20 9.18 5.75 -8.01
N GLY A 21 8.94 4.51 -8.41
CA GLY A 21 8.92 3.38 -7.49
C GLY A 21 8.48 2.10 -8.17
N ARG A 22 8.59 1.00 -7.44
CA ARG A 22 8.14 -0.32 -7.89
C ARG A 22 7.17 -0.91 -6.89
N ILE A 23 6.18 -1.62 -7.41
CA ILE A 23 5.25 -2.39 -6.59
C ILE A 23 5.64 -3.85 -6.72
N VAL A 24 5.95 -4.45 -5.59
CA VAL A 24 6.32 -5.86 -5.48
C VAL A 24 5.35 -6.56 -4.55
N ALA A 25 5.11 -7.84 -4.81
CA ALA A 25 4.24 -8.68 -4.01
C ALA A 25 5.02 -9.93 -3.58
N THR A 26 4.74 -10.42 -2.38
CA THR A 26 5.24 -11.72 -1.95
C THR A 26 4.57 -12.83 -2.78
N PRO A 27 5.17 -14.03 -2.88
CA PRO A 27 4.56 -15.14 -3.62
C PRO A 27 3.12 -15.46 -3.20
N GLY A 28 2.79 -15.34 -1.90
CA GLY A 28 1.44 -15.54 -1.40
C GLY A 28 0.44 -14.51 -1.94
N VAL A 29 0.82 -13.23 -1.98
CA VAL A 29 -0.01 -12.16 -2.56
C VAL A 29 -0.09 -12.29 -4.08
N ALA A 30 1.00 -12.71 -4.74
CA ALA A 30 1.03 -12.93 -6.19
C ALA A 30 0.19 -14.13 -6.63
N ALA A 31 0.04 -15.14 -5.78
CA ALA A 31 -0.79 -16.33 -6.02
C ALA A 31 -2.29 -16.06 -5.88
N LEU A 32 -2.70 -14.90 -5.35
CA LEU A 32 -4.09 -14.50 -5.27
C LEU A 32 -4.71 -14.38 -6.67
N GLY A 33 -5.99 -14.74 -6.75
CA GLY A 33 -6.79 -14.57 -7.96
C GLY A 33 -6.80 -13.10 -8.43
N TYR A 34 -7.05 -12.88 -9.72
CA TYR A 34 -7.06 -11.52 -10.29
C TYR A 34 -8.03 -10.59 -9.54
N ALA A 35 -9.25 -11.05 -9.24
CA ALA A 35 -10.24 -10.28 -8.50
C ALA A 35 -9.75 -9.90 -7.09
N ALA A 36 -9.16 -10.83 -6.35
CA ALA A 36 -8.58 -10.58 -5.04
C ALA A 36 -7.44 -9.56 -5.09
N ARG A 37 -6.56 -9.65 -6.11
CA ARG A 37 -5.49 -8.65 -6.29
C ARG A 37 -6.05 -7.27 -6.62
N VAL A 38 -7.09 -7.17 -7.45
CA VAL A 38 -7.77 -5.89 -7.74
C VAL A 38 -8.43 -5.31 -6.49
N ALA A 39 -9.11 -6.15 -5.69
CA ALA A 39 -9.67 -5.73 -4.41
C ALA A 39 -8.57 -5.22 -3.47
N LEU A 40 -7.46 -5.96 -3.33
CA LEU A 40 -6.30 -5.56 -2.53
C LEU A 40 -5.74 -4.21 -2.95
N MET A 41 -5.52 -3.99 -4.25
CA MET A 41 -5.04 -2.70 -4.75
C MET A 41 -6.02 -1.58 -4.38
N GLY A 42 -7.32 -1.80 -4.53
CA GLY A 42 -8.35 -0.83 -4.17
C GLY A 42 -8.38 -0.50 -2.68
N GLU A 43 -8.22 -1.49 -1.80
CA GLU A 43 -8.13 -1.28 -0.35
C GLU A 43 -6.88 -0.47 0.02
N VAL A 44 -5.72 -0.82 -0.56
CA VAL A 44 -4.47 -0.08 -0.33
C VAL A 44 -4.57 1.36 -0.80
N MET A 45 -5.15 1.62 -1.98
CA MET A 45 -5.36 2.98 -2.51
C MET A 45 -6.30 3.82 -1.63
N ARG A 46 -7.33 3.21 -1.04
CA ARG A 46 -8.34 3.92 -0.22
C ARG A 46 -8.01 4.00 1.26
N PHE A 47 -7.03 3.23 1.74
CA PHE A 47 -6.67 3.18 3.15
C PHE A 47 -6.46 4.59 3.74
N ASP A 48 -7.16 4.90 4.81
CA ASP A 48 -7.08 6.19 5.51
C ASP A 48 -7.00 6.00 7.04
N THR A 49 -7.00 4.75 7.51
CA THR A 49 -7.02 4.40 8.93
C THR A 49 -5.59 4.40 9.49
N PHE A 50 -4.96 5.58 9.46
CA PHE A 50 -3.67 5.83 10.10
C PHE A 50 -3.90 6.17 11.57
N THR A 51 -3.23 5.44 12.45
CA THR A 51 -3.34 5.49 13.90
C THR A 51 -1.94 5.45 14.50
N GLU A 52 -1.77 5.85 15.75
CA GLU A 52 -0.46 5.76 16.42
C GLU A 52 0.13 4.33 16.42
N ALA A 53 -0.72 3.30 16.36
CA ALA A 53 -0.30 1.90 16.36
C ALA A 53 0.32 1.43 15.03
N ASN A 54 -0.09 2.01 13.90
CA ASN A 54 0.40 1.62 12.57
C ASN A 54 1.17 2.72 11.85
N ASP A 55 1.10 3.96 12.34
CA ASP A 55 1.77 5.11 11.77
C ASP A 55 2.23 6.08 12.88
N PRO A 56 3.17 5.68 13.76
CA PRO A 56 3.65 6.50 14.87
C PRO A 56 4.37 7.78 14.41
N HIS A 57 4.79 7.83 13.15
CA HIS A 57 5.53 8.95 12.58
C HIS A 57 4.71 9.78 11.58
N GLY A 58 3.44 9.44 11.36
CA GLY A 58 2.57 10.14 10.42
C GLY A 58 3.09 10.11 8.98
N GLN A 59 3.78 9.03 8.58
CA GLN A 59 4.41 8.89 7.27
C GLN A 59 3.50 8.20 6.26
N HIS A 60 2.41 7.57 6.66
CA HIS A 60 1.51 6.84 5.76
C HIS A 60 2.21 5.74 4.94
N ASP A 61 3.23 5.10 5.52
CA ASP A 61 4.09 4.12 4.86
C ASP A 61 3.72 2.66 5.16
N PHE A 62 2.77 2.42 6.07
CA PHE A 62 2.39 1.07 6.49
C PHE A 62 0.88 0.95 6.73
N GLY A 63 0.33 -0.22 6.43
CA GLY A 63 -1.04 -0.53 6.77
C GLY A 63 -1.39 -2.00 6.65
N VAL A 64 -2.58 -2.34 7.15
CA VAL A 64 -3.12 -3.69 7.10
C VAL A 64 -4.52 -3.63 6.53
N VAL A 65 -4.79 -4.44 5.53
CA VAL A 65 -6.09 -4.57 4.88
C VAL A 65 -6.57 -6.01 4.94
N THR A 66 -7.87 -6.23 4.81
CA THR A 66 -8.45 -7.58 4.76
C THR A 66 -9.08 -7.81 3.41
N VAL A 67 -8.65 -8.86 2.71
CA VAL A 67 -9.19 -9.26 1.41
C VAL A 67 -9.48 -10.75 1.46
N GLU A 68 -10.71 -11.14 1.10
CA GLU A 68 -11.17 -12.54 1.15
C GLU A 68 -10.95 -13.22 2.51
N GLY A 69 -11.09 -12.46 3.61
CA GLY A 69 -10.86 -12.94 4.97
C GLY A 69 -9.39 -13.10 5.35
N GLN A 70 -8.44 -12.75 4.46
CA GLN A 70 -7.01 -12.77 4.74
C GLN A 70 -6.50 -11.37 5.08
N ARG A 71 -5.71 -11.26 6.16
CA ARG A 71 -5.00 -10.03 6.51
C ARG A 71 -3.74 -9.91 5.65
N VAL A 72 -3.64 -8.81 4.91
CA VAL A 72 -2.49 -8.47 4.09
C VAL A 72 -1.85 -7.20 4.63
N TYR A 73 -0.56 -7.27 4.88
CA TYR A 73 0.28 -6.14 5.25
C TYR A 73 0.83 -5.50 3.98
N TRP A 74 0.84 -4.18 3.93
CA TRP A 74 1.54 -3.42 2.89
C TRP A 74 2.45 -2.40 3.55
N LYS A 75 3.54 -2.07 2.85
CA LYS A 75 4.45 -1.01 3.25
C LYS A 75 5.10 -0.32 2.06
N ILE A 76 5.60 0.88 2.28
CA ILE A 76 6.41 1.66 1.35
C ILE A 76 7.82 1.75 1.95
N ASP A 77 8.78 1.11 1.32
CA ASP A 77 10.19 1.22 1.69
C ASP A 77 10.91 2.20 0.76
N TYR A 78 11.83 2.99 1.30
CA TYR A 78 12.69 3.88 0.53
C TYR A 78 13.98 3.18 0.13
N TYR A 79 14.43 3.44 -1.09
CA TYR A 79 15.81 3.16 -1.50
C TYR A 79 16.56 4.48 -1.33
N ASP A 80 17.47 4.55 -0.36
CA ASP A 80 18.49 5.62 -0.30
C ASP A 80 19.42 5.55 -1.53
#